data_AF-A0A7H0I745-F1
#
_entry.id   AF-A0A7H0I745-F1
#
_cell.length_a   1.000
_cell.length_b   1.000
_cell.length_c   1.000
_cell.angle_alpha   90.00
_cell.angle_beta   90.00
_cell.angle_gamma   90.00
#
_symmetry.space_group_name_H-M   'P 1'
#
loop_
_entity.id
_entity.type
_entity.pdbx_description
1 polymer ?
#
loop_
_entity_poly.entity_id
_entity_poly.type
_entity_poly.pdbx_seq_one_letter_code
_entity_poly.pdbx_strand_id
1 'polypeptide(L)'
;MGNDTPRTPKNIFTDLSVELTGFDRAELAGTGMIDTYYATLLRMIGEREAGQFLRYADDALTEDGETTPGAGEAFKEAIVDSDRFGPVAAALVKLWYLGRWYPLPAGYRDRFGSTADDVEHVVSGQSHREGLVWVAAGAHPMGAKPPGFGSWGEPPALPL
;
A
#
# COMPACT_ATOMS: atom_id res chain seq x y z
N MET A 1 -27.38 19.37 -1.44
CA MET A 1 -26.64 19.06 -0.20
C MET A 1 -26.09 17.65 -0.37
N GLY A 2 -24.88 17.54 -0.94
CA GLY A 2 -24.19 16.25 -0.98
C GLY A 2 -23.84 15.83 0.44
N ASN A 3 -24.05 14.57 0.79
CA ASN A 3 -23.63 14.02 2.07
C ASN A 3 -22.09 13.95 2.08
N ASP A 4 -21.41 15.02 2.50
CA ASP A 4 -19.99 15.01 2.84
C ASP A 4 -19.81 14.27 4.17
N THR A 5 -19.96 12.95 4.12
CA THR A 5 -19.51 12.11 5.23
C THR A 5 -17.99 12.22 5.27
N PRO A 6 -17.38 12.66 6.38
CA PRO A 6 -15.93 12.78 6.48
C PRO A 6 -15.27 11.45 6.13
N ARG A 7 -14.25 11.49 5.26
CA ARG A 7 -13.48 10.30 4.93
C ARG A 7 -12.81 9.78 6.21
N THR A 8 -13.03 8.50 6.51
CA THR A 8 -12.34 7.87 7.65
C THR A 8 -10.86 7.68 7.30
N PRO A 9 -9.94 7.70 8.28
CA PRO A 9 -8.52 7.44 8.04
C PRO A 9 -8.24 6.14 7.29
N LYS A 10 -9.07 5.12 7.50
CA LYS A 10 -8.96 3.84 6.79
C LYS A 10 -9.36 3.94 5.31
N ASN A 11 -10.39 4.73 4.98
CA ASN A 11 -10.73 4.99 3.58
C ASN A 11 -9.59 5.74 2.89
N ILE A 12 -9.01 6.74 3.56
CA ILE A 12 -7.83 7.46 3.06
C ILE A 12 -6.66 6.51 2.81
N PHE A 13 -6.36 5.63 3.78
CA PHE A 13 -5.33 4.60 3.61
C PHE A 13 -5.61 3.67 2.41
N THR A 14 -6.88 3.33 2.18
CA THR A 14 -7.28 2.46 1.06
C THR A 14 -7.04 3.16 -0.27
N ASP A 15 -7.48 4.41 -0.41
CA ASP A 15 -7.36 5.14 -1.68
C ASP A 15 -5.90 5.53 -1.96
N LEU A 16 -5.14 5.87 -0.92
CA LEU A 16 -3.68 5.98 -0.98
C LEU A 16 -3.03 4.68 -1.48
N SER A 17 -3.49 3.52 -0.99
CA SER A 17 -2.94 2.23 -1.40
C SER A 17 -3.29 1.89 -2.86
N VAL A 18 -4.47 2.29 -3.33
CA VAL A 18 -4.85 2.19 -4.75
C VAL A 18 -3.84 2.97 -5.59
N GLU A 19 -3.59 4.24 -5.26
CA GLU A 19 -2.66 5.08 -6.00
C GLU A 19 -1.22 4.53 -5.98
N LEU A 20 -0.74 4.06 -4.83
CA LEU A 20 0.62 3.53 -4.70
C LEU A 20 0.85 2.21 -5.43
N THR A 21 -0.19 1.40 -5.65
CA THR A 21 -0.05 0.03 -6.17
C THR A 21 -0.58 -0.13 -7.60
N GLY A 22 -1.48 0.75 -8.03
CA GLY A 22 -2.20 0.63 -9.30
C GLY A 22 -3.30 -0.44 -9.30
N PHE A 23 -3.53 -1.12 -8.18
CA PHE A 23 -4.64 -2.06 -8.00
C PHE A 23 -5.88 -1.32 -7.49
N ASP A 24 -7.05 -1.71 -7.97
CA ASP A 24 -8.29 -1.05 -7.60
C ASP A 24 -8.75 -1.41 -6.16
N ARG A 25 -9.74 -0.67 -5.67
CA ARG A 25 -10.27 -0.84 -4.30
C ARG A 25 -10.87 -2.23 -4.07
N ALA A 26 -11.50 -2.83 -5.07
CA ALA A 26 -12.09 -4.16 -4.96
C ALA A 26 -11.01 -5.25 -4.91
N GLU A 27 -9.95 -5.11 -5.72
CA GLU A 27 -8.78 -5.98 -5.70
C GLU A 27 -8.08 -5.94 -4.34
N LEU A 28 -7.79 -4.73 -3.81
CA LEU A 28 -7.19 -4.58 -2.49
C LEU A 28 -8.10 -5.12 -1.38
N ALA A 29 -9.42 -4.89 -1.45
CA ALA A 29 -10.37 -5.44 -0.48
C ALA A 29 -10.44 -6.97 -0.53
N GLY A 30 -10.33 -7.56 -1.72
CA GLY A 30 -10.33 -9.02 -1.94
C GLY A 30 -9.20 -9.74 -1.22
N THR A 31 -8.08 -9.07 -0.95
CA THR A 31 -6.99 -9.62 -0.13
C THR A 31 -7.36 -9.81 1.34
N GLY A 32 -8.35 -9.07 1.85
CA GLY A 32 -8.67 -8.98 3.28
C GLY A 32 -7.57 -8.32 4.13
N MET A 33 -6.58 -7.67 3.52
CA MET A 33 -5.40 -7.14 4.22
C MET A 33 -5.49 -5.66 4.61
N ILE A 34 -6.51 -4.92 4.16
CA ILE A 34 -6.64 -3.46 4.41
C ILE A 34 -6.52 -3.12 5.89
N ASP A 35 -7.34 -3.72 6.76
CA ASP A 35 -7.31 -3.43 8.19
C ASP A 35 -5.96 -3.81 8.83
N THR A 36 -5.38 -4.92 8.38
CA THR A 36 -4.11 -5.42 8.91
C THR A 36 -2.95 -4.51 8.53
N TYR A 37 -2.88 -4.07 7.28
CA TYR A 37 -1.81 -3.18 6.81
C TYR A 37 -1.97 -1.75 7.32
N TYR A 38 -3.21 -1.27 7.47
CA TYR A 38 -3.48 -0.02 8.16
C TYR A 38 -2.97 -0.07 9.61
N ALA A 39 -3.34 -1.11 10.37
CA ALA A 39 -2.85 -1.29 11.74
C ALA A 39 -1.32 -1.48 11.79
N THR A 40 -0.73 -2.14 10.80
CA THR A 40 0.72 -2.28 10.66
C THR A 40 1.36 -0.91 10.52
N LEU A 41 0.91 -0.06 9.59
CA LEU A 41 1.41 1.30 9.42
C LEU A 41 1.39 2.08 10.74
N LEU A 42 0.23 2.12 11.42
CA LEU A 42 0.08 2.82 12.70
C LEU A 42 1.10 2.33 13.74
N ARG A 43 1.31 1.01 13.81
CA ARG A 43 2.24 0.39 14.76
C ARG A 43 3.70 0.69 14.44
N MET A 44 4.09 0.78 13.18
CA MET A 44 5.49 0.96 12.76
C MET A 44 5.99 2.40 12.91
N ILE A 45 5.16 3.36 12.52
CA ILE A 45 5.56 4.78 12.50
C ILE A 45 4.90 5.60 13.60
N GLY A 46 3.94 5.01 14.32
CA GLY A 46 3.16 5.67 15.36
C GLY A 46 1.95 6.43 14.79
N GLU A 47 0.87 6.49 15.57
CA GLU A 47 -0.41 7.07 15.12
C GLU A 47 -0.30 8.54 14.70
N ARG A 48 0.52 9.34 15.39
CA ARG A 48 0.71 10.75 15.05
C ARG A 48 1.35 10.93 13.67
N GLU A 49 2.38 10.14 13.38
CA GLU A 49 3.11 10.23 12.11
C GLU A 49 2.25 9.68 10.97
N ALA A 50 1.59 8.55 11.19
CA ALA A 50 0.64 7.98 10.24
C ALA A 50 -0.55 8.92 9.96
N GLY A 51 -1.07 9.60 10.98
CA GLY A 51 -2.13 10.59 10.81
C GLY A 51 -1.70 11.77 9.93
N GLN A 52 -0.45 12.24 10.07
CA GLN A 52 0.08 13.28 9.20
C GLN A 52 0.27 12.76 7.77
N PHE A 53 0.85 11.58 7.61
CA PHE A 53 1.01 10.93 6.32
C PHE A 53 -0.32 10.78 5.57
N LEU A 54 -1.35 10.26 6.24
CA LEU A 54 -2.68 10.09 5.67
C LEU A 54 -3.34 11.42 5.30
N ARG A 55 -3.20 12.45 6.15
CA ARG A 55 -3.75 13.77 5.82
C ARG A 55 -3.11 14.37 4.56
N TYR A 56 -1.78 14.35 4.47
CA TYR A 56 -1.09 14.85 3.28
C TYR A 56 -1.46 14.06 2.02
N ALA A 57 -1.68 12.74 2.14
CA ALA A 57 -2.15 11.93 1.04
C ALA A 57 -3.59 12.30 0.63
N ASP A 58 -4.49 12.53 1.59
CA ASP A 58 -5.90 12.89 1.33
C ASP A 58 -6.02 14.25 0.62
N ASP A 59 -5.26 15.24 1.11
CA ASP A 59 -5.21 16.59 0.53
C ASP A 59 -4.72 16.50 -0.93
N ALA A 60 -3.62 15.77 -1.17
CA ALA A 60 -3.03 15.62 -2.50
C ALA A 60 -3.92 14.82 -3.48
N LEU A 61 -4.56 13.74 -3.02
CA LEU A 61 -5.50 12.96 -3.84
C LEU A 61 -6.74 13.78 -4.22
N THR A 62 -7.18 14.67 -3.33
CA THR A 62 -8.30 15.58 -3.61
C THR A 62 -7.91 16.60 -4.67
N GLU A 63 -6.72 17.19 -4.55
CA GLU A 63 -6.18 18.15 -5.53
C GLU A 63 -6.01 17.53 -6.92
N ASP A 64 -5.43 16.33 -7.01
CA ASP A 64 -5.28 15.61 -8.27
C ASP A 64 -6.64 15.23 -8.90
N GLY A 65 -7.66 14.96 -8.08
CA GLY A 65 -9.03 14.64 -8.53
C GLY A 65 -9.83 15.85 -9.02
N GLU A 66 -9.53 17.06 -8.53
CA GLU A 66 -10.12 18.32 -9.00
C GLU A 66 -9.44 18.84 -10.28
N THR A 67 -8.18 18.44 -10.50
CA THR A 67 -7.37 18.82 -11.66
C THR A 67 -7.66 17.91 -12.86
N THR A 68 -7.20 18.29 -14.07
CA THR A 68 -7.39 17.49 -15.28
C THR A 68 -6.89 16.04 -15.07
N PRO A 69 -7.68 15.01 -15.41
CA PRO A 69 -7.31 13.60 -15.18
C PRO A 69 -5.95 13.27 -15.79
N GLY A 70 -5.02 12.77 -14.98
CA GLY A 70 -3.77 12.14 -15.44
C GLY A 70 -2.44 12.76 -15.03
N ALA A 71 -2.40 13.77 -14.15
CA ALA A 71 -1.12 14.32 -13.67
C ALA A 71 -0.55 13.56 -12.46
N GLY A 72 -1.38 13.21 -11.46
CA GLY A 72 -0.92 12.57 -10.22
C GLY A 72 0.23 13.34 -9.55
N GLU A 73 0.34 14.63 -9.85
CA GLU A 73 1.55 15.42 -9.64
C GLU A 73 1.60 15.91 -8.19
N ALA A 74 0.44 16.32 -7.64
CA ALA A 74 0.32 16.69 -6.24
C ALA A 74 0.60 15.47 -5.34
N PHE A 75 0.03 14.31 -5.66
CA PHE A 75 0.29 13.08 -4.92
C PHE A 75 1.76 12.67 -4.99
N LYS A 76 2.35 12.71 -6.19
CA LYS A 76 3.76 12.38 -6.38
C LYS A 76 4.65 13.29 -5.54
N GLU A 77 4.44 14.61 -5.58
CA GLU A 77 5.24 15.56 -4.82
C GLU A 77 5.07 15.36 -3.30
N ALA A 78 3.82 15.27 -2.82
CA ALA A 78 3.52 15.22 -1.39
C ALA A 78 3.93 13.88 -0.74
N ILE A 79 3.88 12.78 -1.50
CA ILE A 79 4.03 11.41 -0.98
C ILE A 79 5.26 10.72 -1.54
N VAL A 80 5.42 10.64 -2.86
CA VAL A 80 6.45 9.79 -3.49
C VAL A 80 7.83 10.47 -3.43
N ASP A 81 7.92 11.72 -3.85
CA ASP A 81 9.16 12.50 -3.92
C ASP A 81 9.46 13.21 -2.58
N SER A 82 8.58 13.05 -1.59
CA SER A 82 8.74 13.61 -0.25
C SER A 82 9.88 12.96 0.51
N ASP A 83 10.85 13.77 0.94
CA ASP A 83 11.93 13.40 1.87
C ASP A 83 11.43 12.68 3.13
N ARG A 84 10.23 13.06 3.58
CA ARG A 84 9.59 12.50 4.75
C ARG A 84 8.75 11.28 4.38
N PHE A 85 7.82 11.42 3.44
CA PHE A 85 6.81 10.39 3.23
C PHE A 85 7.16 9.36 2.14
N GLY A 86 8.13 9.65 1.27
CA GLY A 86 8.63 8.73 0.25
C GLY A 86 9.15 7.41 0.84
N PRO A 87 9.98 7.43 1.90
CA PRO A 87 10.39 6.20 2.59
C PRO A 87 9.22 5.37 3.15
N VAL A 88 8.18 6.04 3.66
CA VAL A 88 6.97 5.38 4.19
C VAL A 88 6.15 4.78 3.05
N ALA A 89 5.95 5.52 1.96
CA ALA A 89 5.28 5.03 0.75
C ALA A 89 5.98 3.81 0.16
N ALA A 90 7.31 3.84 0.05
CA ALA A 90 8.10 2.71 -0.41
C ALA A 90 7.98 1.47 0.51
N ALA A 91 7.93 1.67 1.83
CA ALA A 91 7.69 0.60 2.78
C ALA A 91 6.28 -0.01 2.63
N LEU A 92 5.26 0.83 2.39
CA LEU A 92 3.89 0.37 2.11
C LEU A 92 3.77 -0.39 0.79
N VAL A 93 4.43 0.06 -0.27
CA VAL A 93 4.48 -0.69 -1.55
C VAL A 93 5.09 -2.07 -1.31
N LYS A 94 6.23 -2.15 -0.61
CA LYS A 94 6.83 -3.46 -0.26
C LYS A 94 5.90 -4.31 0.59
N LEU A 95 5.18 -3.70 1.53
CA LEU A 95 4.21 -4.40 2.37
C LEU A 95 3.08 -5.03 1.52
N TRP A 96 2.49 -4.27 0.61
CA TRP A 96 1.45 -4.75 -0.29
C TRP A 96 1.94 -5.86 -1.23
N TYR A 97 3.08 -5.66 -1.87
CA TYR A 97 3.58 -6.62 -2.85
C TYR A 97 4.16 -7.88 -2.21
N LEU A 98 4.85 -7.77 -1.08
CA LEU A 98 5.65 -8.86 -0.51
C LEU A 98 5.06 -9.44 0.78
N GLY A 99 4.01 -8.83 1.34
CA GLY A 99 3.40 -9.26 2.60
C GLY A 99 4.31 -9.10 3.82
N ARG A 100 5.35 -8.27 3.71
CA ARG A 100 6.42 -8.09 4.70
C ARG A 100 6.62 -6.63 5.00
N TRP A 101 6.81 -6.30 6.28
CA TRP A 101 7.31 -4.99 6.65
C TRP A 101 8.83 -4.96 6.47
N TYR A 102 9.32 -3.91 5.84
CA TYR A 102 10.74 -3.59 5.79
C TYR A 102 10.97 -2.33 6.60
N PRO A 103 11.97 -2.31 7.49
CA PRO A 103 12.19 -1.18 8.37
C PRO A 103 12.57 0.06 7.57
N LEU A 104 12.20 1.23 8.09
CA LEU A 104 12.48 2.50 7.43
C LEU A 104 14.01 2.73 7.30
N PRO A 105 14.48 3.60 6.39
CA PRO A 105 15.90 3.94 6.34
C PRO A 105 16.38 4.58 7.66
N ALA A 106 17.64 4.35 8.04
CA ALA A 106 18.20 4.94 9.26
C ALA A 106 18.08 6.47 9.27
N GLY A 107 18.39 7.14 8.16
CA GLY A 107 18.25 8.59 8.05
C GLY A 107 16.81 9.11 8.19
N TYR A 108 15.80 8.29 7.88
CA TYR A 108 14.40 8.63 8.19
C TYR A 108 14.17 8.56 9.71
N ARG A 109 14.55 7.45 10.34
CA ARG A 109 14.37 7.25 11.79
C ARG A 109 15.08 8.32 12.63
N ASP A 110 16.27 8.72 12.23
CA ASP A 110 17.04 9.75 12.93
C ASP A 110 16.34 11.12 12.90
N ARG A 111 15.59 11.42 11.83
CA ARG A 111 14.90 12.71 11.62
C ARG A 111 13.48 12.73 12.17
N PHE A 112 12.73 11.66 11.95
CA PHE A 112 11.28 11.63 12.19
C PHE A 112 10.86 10.62 13.26
N GLY A 113 11.79 9.74 13.67
CA GLY A 113 11.52 8.65 14.58
C GLY A 113 10.80 7.48 13.91
N SER A 114 10.74 6.37 14.63
CA SER A 114 9.86 5.22 14.38
C SER A 114 9.57 4.56 15.72
N THR A 115 8.77 3.49 15.73
CA THR A 115 8.57 2.69 16.93
C THR A 115 9.64 1.60 17.06
N ALA A 116 9.73 0.98 18.24
CA ALA A 116 10.59 -0.19 18.46
C ALA A 116 10.18 -1.41 17.61
N ASP A 117 8.97 -1.38 17.05
CA ASP A 117 8.42 -2.43 16.22
C ASP A 117 8.84 -2.32 14.74
N ASP A 118 9.49 -1.22 14.34
CA ASP A 118 10.02 -0.98 12.99
C ASP A 118 11.23 -1.90 12.67
N VAL A 119 10.94 -3.19 12.57
CA VAL A 119 11.88 -4.27 12.28
C VAL A 119 11.33 -5.15 11.16
N GLU A 120 12.20 -5.80 10.39
CA GLU A 120 11.75 -6.64 9.28
C GLU A 120 10.99 -7.88 9.77
N HIS A 121 9.79 -8.13 9.23
CA HIS A 121 9.03 -9.35 9.51
C HIS A 121 7.95 -9.63 8.47
N VAL A 122 7.52 -10.88 8.40
CA VAL A 122 6.28 -11.26 7.72
C VAL A 122 5.10 -10.86 8.60
N VAL A 123 4.13 -10.14 8.04
CA VAL A 123 3.00 -9.61 8.82
C VAL A 123 2.03 -10.72 9.23
N SER A 124 1.72 -11.66 8.34
CA SER A 124 0.92 -12.84 8.66
C SER A 124 1.07 -13.95 7.60
N GLY A 125 0.56 -15.14 7.89
CA GLY A 125 0.46 -16.19 6.86
C GLY A 125 -0.45 -15.79 5.68
N GLN A 126 -1.45 -14.93 5.93
CA GLN A 126 -2.31 -14.39 4.88
C GLN A 126 -1.58 -13.34 4.04
N SER A 127 -0.77 -12.47 4.64
CA SER A 127 -0.02 -11.44 3.90
C SER A 127 0.91 -12.07 2.85
N HIS A 128 1.51 -13.23 3.16
CA HIS A 128 2.31 -13.97 2.18
C HIS A 128 1.47 -14.51 1.00
N ARG A 129 0.27 -15.04 1.29
CA ARG A 129 -0.62 -15.62 0.26
C ARG A 129 -1.26 -14.57 -0.63
N GLU A 130 -1.53 -13.39 -0.08
CA GLU A 130 -2.23 -12.29 -0.74
C GLU A 130 -1.28 -11.18 -1.22
N GLY A 131 0.04 -11.43 -1.23
CA GLY A 131 1.01 -10.47 -1.75
C GLY A 131 0.76 -10.15 -3.23
N LEU A 132 0.68 -8.86 -3.57
CA LEU A 132 0.33 -8.42 -4.92
C LEU A 132 1.35 -8.84 -5.99
N VAL A 133 2.57 -9.19 -5.59
CA VAL A 133 3.60 -9.71 -6.51
C VAL A 133 3.12 -10.97 -7.25
N TRP A 134 2.29 -11.80 -6.62
CA TRP A 134 1.76 -13.00 -7.26
C TRP A 134 0.81 -12.65 -8.40
N VAL A 135 -0.11 -11.71 -8.17
CA VAL A 135 -1.07 -11.26 -9.18
C VAL A 135 -0.35 -10.53 -10.31
N ALA A 136 0.55 -9.61 -9.99
CA ALA A 136 1.32 -8.85 -10.96
C ALA A 136 2.21 -9.74 -11.86
N ALA A 137 2.71 -10.86 -11.33
CA ALA A 137 3.51 -11.83 -12.09
C ALA A 137 2.66 -12.89 -12.84
N GLY A 138 1.33 -12.88 -12.70
CA GLY A 138 0.47 -13.95 -13.22
C GLY A 138 0.75 -15.31 -12.56
N ALA A 139 1.18 -15.30 -11.30
CA ALA A 139 1.65 -16.45 -10.54
C ALA A 139 0.77 -16.71 -9.31
N HIS A 140 1.20 -17.65 -8.47
CA HIS A 140 0.55 -17.98 -7.20
C HIS A 140 1.61 -18.13 -6.10
N PRO A 141 1.24 -17.92 -4.83
CA PRO A 141 2.15 -18.17 -3.71
C PRO A 141 2.60 -19.63 -3.67
N MET A 142 3.84 -19.86 -3.26
CA MET A 142 4.34 -21.21 -3.00
C MET A 142 3.58 -21.83 -1.81
N GLY A 143 3.08 -23.05 -1.98
CA GLY A 143 2.37 -23.77 -0.92
C GLY A 143 0.95 -23.28 -0.64
N ALA A 144 0.38 -22.40 -1.47
CA ALA A 144 -1.01 -21.95 -1.38
C ALA A 144 -1.58 -21.62 -2.76
N LYS A 145 -2.91 -21.70 -2.89
CA LYS A 145 -3.64 -21.39 -4.15
C LYS A 145 -2.97 -22.00 -5.40
N PRO A 146 -2.60 -23.30 -5.39
CA PRO A 146 -1.97 -23.89 -6.56
C PRO A 146 -2.93 -23.81 -7.75
N PRO A 147 -2.41 -23.60 -8.95
CA PRO A 147 -3.22 -23.57 -10.14
C PRO A 147 -3.69 -25.00 -10.43
N GLY A 148 -4.76 -25.12 -11.21
CA GLY A 148 -5.29 -26.42 -11.61
C GLY A 148 -4.24 -27.27 -12.33
N PHE A 149 -4.46 -28.58 -12.38
CA PHE A 149 -3.63 -29.50 -13.16
C PHE A 149 -3.55 -29.03 -14.63
N GLY A 150 -2.35 -29.06 -15.21
CA GLY A 150 -2.12 -28.66 -16.62
C GLY A 150 -1.95 -27.15 -16.84
N SER A 151 -2.02 -26.32 -15.80
CA SER A 151 -1.83 -24.86 -15.87
C SER A 151 -0.49 -24.39 -16.44
N TRP A 152 0.55 -25.23 -16.39
CA TRP A 152 1.86 -24.99 -16.99
C TRP A 152 1.98 -25.52 -18.43
N GLY A 153 0.92 -26.10 -18.99
CA GLY A 153 0.92 -26.67 -20.33
C GLY A 153 0.82 -25.62 -21.44
N GLU A 154 0.27 -24.44 -21.13
CA GLU A 154 0.12 -23.33 -22.07
C GLU A 154 1.20 -22.25 -21.84
N PRO A 155 1.69 -21.60 -22.89
CA PRO A 155 2.62 -20.48 -22.75
C PRO A 155 1.93 -19.27 -22.09
N PRO A 156 2.66 -18.43 -21.36
CA PRO A 156 2.09 -17.23 -20.75
C PRO A 156 1.61 -16.25 -21.83
N ALA A 157 0.44 -15.67 -21.61
CA ALA A 157 -0.14 -14.62 -22.45
C ALA A 157 -0.29 -13.33 -21.64
N LEU A 158 -0.14 -12.18 -22.29
CA LEU A 158 -0.48 -10.90 -21.67
C LEU A 158 -2.01 -10.80 -21.53
N PRO A 159 -2.54 -10.24 -20.42
CA PRO A 159 -3.95 -9.89 -20.33
C PRO A 159 -4.34 -8.96 -21.49
N LEU A 160 -5.49 -9.24 -22.12
CA LEU A 160 -6.08 -8.40 -23.18
C LEU A 160 -6.72 -7.14 -22.62
#